data_AF-A0A087UWT1-F1
#
_entry.id   AF-A0A087UWT1-F1
#
_cell.length_a   1.000
_cell.length_b   1.000
_cell.length_c   1.000
_cell.angle_alpha   90.00
_cell.angle_beta   90.00
_cell.angle_gamma   90.00
#
_symmetry.space_group_name_H-M   'P 1'
#
loop_
_entity.id
_entity.type
_entity.pdbx_description
1 polymer ?
#
loop_
_entity_poly.entity_id
_entity_poly.type
_entity_poly.pdbx_seq_one_letter_code
_entity_poly.pdbx_strand_id
1 'polypeptide(L)'
;MRLTNVLLDKFMKGIPGNIWIGKHRFVPPVTKKDRLEMWKRMMYEEEVMMYLSNPYIKEEDEKLYIEKHTPPTQEKVFVVESSVLKPLKERTIAYHLERADSARSWGKHDS
;
A
#
# COMPACT_ATOMS: atom_id res chain seq x y z
N MET A 1 4.13 20.43 9.20
CA MET A 1 3.05 20.59 8.21
C MET A 1 1.82 21.32 8.79
N ARG A 2 1.97 22.54 9.34
CA ARG A 2 0.83 23.33 9.90
C ARG A 2 0.61 24.67 9.20
N LEU A 3 1.59 25.16 8.44
CA LEU A 3 1.54 26.45 7.75
C LEU A 3 0.65 26.44 6.50
N THR A 4 0.54 25.30 5.81
CA THR A 4 -0.29 25.15 4.60
C THR A 4 -1.78 25.27 4.89
N ASN A 5 -2.24 24.81 6.07
CA ASN A 5 -3.66 24.80 6.42
C ASN A 5 -4.16 26.22 6.76
N VAL A 6 -3.31 27.07 7.35
CA VAL A 6 -3.69 28.45 7.72
C VAL A 6 -3.83 29.37 6.50
N LEU A 7 -3.05 29.13 5.44
CA LEU A 7 -3.15 29.90 4.20
C LEU A 7 -4.40 29.56 3.39
N LEU A 8 -4.80 28.28 3.36
CA LEU A 8 -6.03 27.82 2.70
C LEU A 8 -7.30 28.37 3.38
N ASP A 9 -7.28 28.49 4.71
CA ASP A 9 -8.41 29.01 5.50
C ASP A 9 -8.80 30.46 5.15
N LYS A 10 -7.85 31.28 4.67
CA LYS A 10 -8.16 32.66 4.22
C LYS A 10 -8.86 32.70 2.87
N PHE A 11 -8.60 31.74 1.97
CA PHE A 11 -9.24 31.65 0.65
C PHE A 11 -10.53 30.82 0.65
N MET A 12 -10.81 30.08 1.73
CA MET A 12 -11.94 29.16 1.87
C MET A 12 -13.11 29.68 2.72
N LYS A 13 -13.08 30.95 3.15
CA LYS A 13 -14.17 31.55 3.93
C LYS A 13 -15.44 31.69 3.08
N GLY A 14 -16.50 30.99 3.48
CA GLY A 14 -17.85 31.14 2.93
C GLY A 14 -18.39 29.95 2.13
N ILE A 15 -17.64 28.85 2.02
CA ILE A 15 -18.15 27.62 1.40
C ILE A 15 -18.89 26.79 2.45
N PRO A 16 -20.22 26.57 2.30
CA PRO A 16 -20.98 25.79 3.27
C PRO A 16 -20.67 24.30 3.12
N GLY A 17 -20.37 23.63 4.22
CA GLY A 17 -20.15 22.18 4.25
C GLY A 17 -18.76 21.73 3.80
N ASN A 18 -18.67 20.55 3.20
CA ASN A 18 -17.38 19.99 2.75
C ASN A 18 -16.89 20.72 1.49
N ILE A 19 -15.66 21.22 1.55
CA ILE A 19 -15.10 22.10 0.53
C ILE A 19 -14.85 21.40 -0.82
N TRP A 20 -14.68 20.07 -0.82
CA TRP A 20 -14.37 19.28 -2.01
C TRP A 20 -15.61 18.74 -2.73
N ILE A 21 -16.79 18.77 -2.09
CA ILE A 21 -17.96 18.00 -2.50
C ILE A 21 -19.22 18.89 -2.43
N GLY A 22 -20.21 18.62 -3.28
CA GLY A 22 -21.48 19.33 -3.27
C GLY A 22 -21.56 20.51 -4.25
N LYS A 23 -22.63 21.30 -4.12
CA LYS A 23 -22.98 22.39 -5.06
C LYS A 23 -22.00 23.55 -5.00
N HIS A 24 -21.61 23.97 -3.80
CA HIS A 24 -20.66 25.04 -3.58
C HIS A 24 -19.36 24.40 -3.10
N ARG A 25 -18.35 24.36 -3.99
CA ARG A 25 -17.06 23.71 -3.75
C ARG A 25 -15.92 24.62 -4.17
N PHE A 26 -14.76 24.41 -3.56
CA PHE A 26 -13.54 25.08 -3.98
C PHE A 26 -13.00 24.40 -5.24
N VAL A 27 -12.77 25.19 -6.29
CA VAL A 27 -12.10 24.71 -7.49
C VAL A 27 -10.68 25.28 -7.45
N PRO A 28 -9.64 24.44 -7.24
CA PRO A 28 -8.27 24.92 -7.28
C PRO A 28 -7.95 25.47 -8.68
N PRO A 29 -7.27 26.62 -8.79
CA PRO A 29 -6.93 27.20 -10.08
C PRO A 29 -5.87 26.33 -10.77
N VAL A 30 -6.07 26.06 -12.06
CA VAL A 30 -5.10 25.31 -12.87
C VAL A 30 -3.88 26.20 -13.14
N THR A 31 -2.72 25.81 -12.62
CA THR A 31 -1.50 26.59 -12.77
C THR A 31 -0.80 26.31 -14.11
N LYS A 32 0.16 27.15 -14.50
CA LYS A 32 1.01 26.88 -15.67
C LYS A 32 1.82 25.58 -15.51
N LYS A 33 2.22 25.25 -14.29
CA LYS A 33 2.97 24.03 -13.97
C LYS A 33 2.11 22.79 -14.25
N ASP A 34 0.86 22.79 -13.80
CA ASP A 34 -0.06 21.66 -13.99
C ASP A 34 -0.32 21.39 -15.47
N ARG A 35 -0.47 22.47 -16.27
CA ARG A 35 -0.59 22.35 -17.73
C ARG A 35 0.66 21.75 -18.35
N LEU A 36 1.84 22.21 -17.95
CA LEU A 36 3.10 21.70 -18.49
C LEU A 36 3.32 20.22 -18.13
N GLU A 37 2.95 19.81 -16.93
CA GLU A 37 3.02 18.40 -16.52
C GLU A 37 2.04 17.54 -17.31
N MET A 38 0.81 18.01 -17.54
CA MET A 38 -0.16 17.33 -18.39
C MET A 38 0.39 17.13 -19.81
N TRP A 39 0.97 18.16 -20.41
CA TRP A 39 1.59 18.06 -21.75
C TRP A 39 2.72 17.03 -21.79
N LYS A 40 3.59 16.99 -20.77
CA LYS A 40 4.66 15.99 -20.70
C LYS A 40 4.11 14.56 -20.65
N ARG A 41 3.04 14.33 -19.89
CA ARG A 41 2.40 13.02 -19.82
C ARG A 41 1.79 12.62 -21.16
N MET A 42 1.07 13.54 -21.81
CA MET A 42 0.50 13.27 -23.14
C MET A 42 1.56 12.94 -24.19
N MET A 43 2.69 13.65 -24.19
CA MET A 43 3.80 13.37 -25.11
C MET A 43 4.41 11.98 -24.89
N TYR A 44 4.56 11.58 -23.62
CA TYR A 44 5.04 10.25 -23.29
C TYR A 44 4.04 9.15 -23.70
N GLU A 45 2.74 9.38 -23.48
CA GLU A 45 1.68 8.45 -23.89
C GLU A 45 1.62 8.30 -25.41
N GLU A 46 1.80 9.38 -26.16
CA GLU A 46 1.87 9.36 -27.63
C GLU A 46 3.07 8.54 -28.13
N GLU A 47 4.24 8.72 -27.50
CA GLU A 47 5.43 7.92 -27.81
C GLU A 47 5.19 6.42 -27.53
N VAL A 48 4.58 6.09 -26.37
CA VAL A 48 4.22 4.71 -26.03
C VAL A 48 3.23 4.13 -27.05
N MET A 49 2.22 4.91 -27.45
CA MET A 49 1.25 4.49 -28.48
C MET A 49 1.93 4.20 -29.82
N MET A 50 2.91 5.01 -30.22
CA MET A 50 3.69 4.78 -31.43
C MET A 50 4.39 3.41 -31.38
N TYR A 51 5.04 3.06 -30.26
CA TYR A 51 5.69 1.76 -30.11
C TYR A 51 4.69 0.59 -30.07
N LEU A 52 3.52 0.79 -29.47
CA LEU A 52 2.47 -0.24 -29.39
C LEU A 52 1.70 -0.43 -30.71
N SER A 53 1.77 0.53 -31.62
CA SER A 53 0.97 0.52 -32.86
C SER A 53 1.32 -0.61 -33.83
N ASN A 54 2.56 -1.11 -33.80
CA ASN A 54 3.04 -2.14 -34.71
C ASN A 54 3.60 -3.34 -33.94
N PRO A 55 2.72 -4.27 -33.52
CA PRO A 55 3.15 -5.46 -32.80
C PRO A 55 3.96 -6.38 -33.71
N TYR A 56 5.00 -7.00 -33.15
CA TYR A 56 5.83 -7.96 -33.88
C TYR A 56 5.10 -9.28 -34.17
N ILE A 57 4.19 -9.68 -33.28
CA ILE A 57 3.43 -10.93 -33.34
C ILE A 57 1.98 -10.61 -33.68
N LYS A 58 1.40 -11.36 -34.62
CA LYS A 58 -0.03 -11.27 -34.91
C LYS A 58 -0.82 -12.03 -33.85
N GLU A 59 -2.04 -11.59 -33.59
CA GLU A 59 -2.91 -12.22 -32.59
C GLU A 59 -3.13 -13.73 -32.83
N GLU A 60 -3.15 -14.17 -34.09
CA GLU A 60 -3.31 -15.58 -34.47
C GLU A 60 -2.09 -16.41 -34.07
N ASP A 61 -0.89 -15.89 -34.31
CA ASP A 61 0.38 -16.54 -33.97
C ASP A 61 0.56 -16.62 -32.45
N GLU A 62 0.15 -15.58 -31.73
CA GLU A 62 0.15 -15.55 -30.27
C GLU A 62 -0.79 -16.61 -29.67
N LYS A 63 -2.03 -16.74 -30.20
CA LYS A 63 -2.98 -17.77 -29.77
C LYS A 63 -2.43 -19.18 -29.99
N LEU A 64 -1.88 -19.44 -31.18
CA LEU A 64 -1.25 -20.72 -31.49
C LEU A 64 -0.06 -21.03 -30.57
N TYR A 65 0.71 -20.01 -30.19
CA TYR A 65 1.81 -20.17 -29.25
C TYR A 65 1.32 -20.56 -27.84
N ILE A 66 0.28 -19.87 -27.34
CA ILE A 66 -0.32 -20.13 -26.02
C ILE A 66 -1.00 -21.51 -25.98
N GLU A 67 -1.65 -21.95 -27.05
CA GLU A 67 -2.25 -23.28 -27.13
C GLU A 67 -1.18 -24.40 -27.10
N LYS A 68 -0.03 -24.15 -27.73
CA LYS A 68 1.09 -25.10 -27.77
C LYS A 68 1.90 -25.12 -26.47
N HIS A 69 2.01 -23.99 -25.79
CA HIS A 69 2.77 -23.85 -24.55
C HIS A 69 1.80 -23.59 -23.42
N THR A 70 1.48 -24.63 -22.65
CA THR A 70 0.77 -24.45 -21.39
C THR A 70 1.56 -23.45 -20.54
N PRO A 71 0.92 -22.41 -19.98
CA PRO A 71 1.62 -21.47 -19.14
C PRO A 71 2.27 -22.26 -17.99
N PRO A 72 3.52 -21.96 -17.61
CA PRO A 72 4.13 -22.61 -16.46
C PRO A 72 3.18 -22.39 -15.29
N THR A 73 2.74 -23.48 -14.66
CA THR A 73 1.93 -23.42 -13.44
C THR A 73 2.67 -22.47 -12.51
N GLN A 74 2.09 -21.30 -12.25
CA GLN A 74 2.62 -20.41 -11.23
C GLN A 74 2.52 -21.18 -9.93
N GLU A 75 3.61 -21.84 -9.52
CA GLU A 75 3.72 -22.42 -8.21
C GLU A 75 3.33 -21.30 -7.25
N LYS A 76 2.29 -21.54 -6.45
CA LYS A 76 1.75 -20.57 -5.50
C LYS A 76 2.76 -20.39 -4.35
N VAL A 77 3.93 -19.85 -4.65
CA VAL A 77 5.03 -19.63 -3.70
C VAL A 77 4.57 -18.73 -2.55
N PHE A 78 3.57 -17.87 -2.77
CA PHE A 78 3.12 -16.90 -1.77
C PHE A 78 1.94 -17.33 -0.86
N VAL A 79 1.29 -18.47 -1.10
CA VAL A 79 0.11 -18.86 -0.28
C VAL A 79 0.53 -19.64 0.97
N VAL A 80 1.66 -20.34 0.94
CA VAL A 80 2.06 -21.24 2.04
C VAL A 80 2.70 -20.48 3.20
N GLU A 81 3.50 -19.45 2.95
CA GLU A 81 4.28 -18.77 4.01
C GLU A 81 3.44 -17.86 4.93
N SER A 82 2.29 -17.36 4.47
CA SER A 82 1.45 -16.45 5.28
C SER A 82 0.58 -17.16 6.33
N SER A 83 0.50 -18.50 6.28
CA SER A 83 -0.46 -19.27 7.09
C SER A 83 0.12 -19.94 8.35
N VAL A 84 1.44 -19.83 8.61
CA VAL A 84 2.07 -20.44 9.79
C VAL A 84 2.72 -19.38 10.67
N LEU A 85 1.93 -18.40 11.12
CA LEU A 85 2.34 -17.60 12.28
C LEU A 85 2.36 -18.52 13.50
N LYS A 86 3.54 -18.88 13.99
CA LYS A 86 3.67 -19.55 15.29
C LYS A 86 3.09 -18.61 16.35
N PRO A 87 2.08 -19.01 17.13
CA PRO A 87 1.51 -18.12 18.14
C PRO A 87 2.61 -17.74 19.14
N LEU A 88 2.63 -16.47 19.56
CA LEU A 88 3.52 -16.05 20.65
C LEU A 88 3.20 -16.90 21.89
N LYS A 89 4.24 -17.36 22.59
CA LYS A 89 4.07 -18.06 23.87
C LYS A 89 3.31 -17.15 24.83
N GLU A 90 2.16 -17.61 25.30
CA GLU A 90 1.38 -16.92 26.32
C GLU A 90 2.21 -16.79 27.60
N ARG A 91 2.41 -15.56 28.08
CA ARG A 91 3.08 -15.29 29.35
C ARG A 91 2.01 -15.12 30.43
N THR A 92 1.66 -16.21 31.10
CA THR A 92 0.74 -16.18 32.23
C THR A 92 1.44 -15.67 33.49
N ILE A 93 0.67 -15.17 34.46
CA ILE A 93 1.19 -14.69 35.74
C ILE A 93 1.94 -15.80 36.49
N ALA A 94 1.47 -17.05 36.37
CA ALA A 94 2.12 -18.23 36.95
C ALA A 94 3.57 -18.40 36.46
N TYR A 95 3.84 -18.21 35.16
CA TYR A 95 5.19 -18.28 34.59
C TYR A 95 6.16 -17.26 35.22
N HIS A 96 5.65 -16.08 35.59
CA HIS A 96 6.45 -15.05 36.25
C HIS A 96 6.69 -15.35 37.74
N LEU A 97 5.72 -15.99 38.43
CA LEU A 97 5.83 -16.35 39.84
C LEU A 97 6.81 -17.52 40.06
N GLU A 98 6.83 -18.53 39.18
CA GLU A 98 7.81 -19.63 39.27
C GLU A 98 9.27 -19.14 39.24
N ARG A 99 9.54 -18.09 38.45
CA ARG A 99 10.86 -17.47 38.43
C ARG A 99 11.16 -16.69 39.71
N ALA A 100 10.16 -16.10 40.35
CA ALA A 100 10.33 -15.39 41.61
C ALA A 100 10.63 -16.35 42.78
N ASP A 101 10.05 -17.55 42.78
CA ASP A 101 10.29 -18.57 43.82
C ASP A 101 11.68 -19.22 43.73
N SER A 102 12.38 -19.09 42.61
CA SER A 102 13.73 -19.68 42.43
C SER A 102 14.81 -19.15 43.37
N ALA A 103 14.59 -17.97 43.97
CA ALA A 103 15.51 -17.38 44.97
C ALA A 103 15.12 -17.73 46.43
N ARG A 104 14.03 -18.48 46.64
CA ARG A 104 13.54 -18.81 47.98
C ARG A 104 14.35 -19.96 48.56
N SER A 105 15.31 -19.64 49.42
CA SER A 105 15.94 -20.62 50.29
C SER A 105 15.20 -20.68 51.61
N TRP A 106 14.82 -21.88 52.04
CA TRP A 106 14.39 -22.11 53.41
C TRP A 106 15.66 -22.13 54.24
N GLY A 107 15.92 -21.05 54.99
CA GLY A 107 17.01 -21.03 55.96
C GLY A 107 16.92 -22.27 56.85
N LYS A 108 18.07 -22.84 57.21
CA LYS A 108 18.13 -24.04 58.06
C LYS A 108 17.29 -23.78 59.33
N HIS A 109 16.18 -24.50 59.45
CA HIS A 109 15.46 -24.60 60.71
C HIS A 109 16.21 -25.61 61.56
N ASP A 110 17.14 -25.11 62.37
CA ASP A 110 17.79 -25.91 63.41
C ASP A 110 16.81 -26.03 64.59
N SER A 111 16.22 -27.22 64.76
CA SER A 111 15.71 -27.78 66.02
C SER A 111 15.31 -29.24 65.85
#